data_AF-J7QS13-F1
#
_entry.id   AF-J7QS13-F1
#
_cell.length_a   1.000
_cell.length_b   1.000
_cell.length_c   1.000
_cell.angle_alpha   90.00
_cell.angle_beta   90.00
_cell.angle_gamma   90.00
#
_symmetry.space_group_name_H-M   'P 1'
#
loop_
_entity.id
_entity.type
_entity.pdbx_description
1 polymer ?
#
loop_
_entity_poly.entity_id
_entity_poly.type
_entity_poly.pdbx_seq_one_letter_code
_entity_poly.pdbx_strand_id
1 'polypeptide(L)'
;MPRATSRRSFLRGASLGLAALSSLDGRRAFAADAARLGFANGDRPLVRYPGKRALIEQTVRPPQLETPFSVYDEGVLTPNDAFFVRYHLAGVPLSIDPEAFRLEVRGHVEMPLSLSLAALKRDFEPVEIVAVNQCSGNSRGFVEPRVGGGQFGHGAMGNARWRGVALKTLLEKAGPKPGAQSVAFNGLDSPVGDAGFRQGARPRPRRRRRSDARLRHEWRRPAMAQRLPVAAGGSRLLRHLLGEASQRYRSAQQRF
;
A
#
# COMPACT_ATOMS: atom_id res chain seq x y z
N MET A 1 -9.75 62.18 -43.95
CA MET A 1 -11.00 62.05 -43.16
C MET A 1 -11.24 60.58 -42.85
N PRO A 2 -11.42 60.17 -41.58
CA PRO A 2 -11.66 58.78 -41.24
C PRO A 2 -13.13 58.41 -41.49
N ARG A 3 -13.37 57.29 -42.18
CA ARG A 3 -14.72 56.77 -42.45
C ARG A 3 -15.41 56.38 -41.14
N ALA A 4 -16.57 56.97 -40.88
CA ALA A 4 -17.39 56.64 -39.70
C ALA A 4 -17.87 55.18 -39.77
N THR A 5 -17.51 54.40 -38.75
CA THR A 5 -17.92 53.00 -38.59
C THR A 5 -19.42 52.96 -38.25
N SER A 6 -20.24 52.45 -39.17
CA SER A 6 -21.69 52.28 -38.95
C SER A 6 -21.96 51.23 -37.87
N ARG A 7 -22.93 51.50 -36.98
CA ARG A 7 -23.43 50.56 -35.93
C ARG A 7 -23.77 49.17 -36.49
N ARG A 8 -24.18 49.10 -37.77
CA ARG A 8 -24.50 47.85 -38.47
C ARG A 8 -23.26 47.04 -38.85
N SER A 9 -22.11 47.69 -39.06
CA SER A 9 -20.81 47.04 -39.27
C SER A 9 -20.26 46.47 -37.96
N PHE A 10 -20.44 47.19 -36.85
CA PHE A 10 -20.03 46.74 -35.52
C PHE A 10 -20.79 45.46 -35.07
N LEU A 11 -22.11 45.43 -35.26
CA LEU A 11 -22.92 44.26 -34.90
C LEU A 11 -22.60 43.02 -35.76
N ARG A 12 -22.27 43.20 -37.04
CA ARG A 12 -21.81 42.10 -37.92
C ARG A 12 -20.44 41.56 -37.52
N GLY A 13 -19.52 42.42 -37.07
CA GLY A 13 -18.23 42.01 -36.52
C GLY A 13 -18.36 41.26 -35.19
N ALA A 14 -19.27 41.72 -34.32
CA ALA A 14 -19.53 41.08 -33.02
C ALA A 14 -20.14 39.68 -33.16
N SER A 15 -21.05 39.46 -34.13
CA SER A 15 -21.63 38.14 -34.39
C SER A 15 -20.62 37.12 -34.92
N LEU A 16 -19.61 37.57 -35.69
CA LEU A 16 -18.53 36.70 -36.17
C LEU A 16 -17.51 36.36 -35.07
N GLY A 17 -17.29 37.26 -34.10
CA GLY A 17 -16.45 37.00 -32.93
C GLY A 17 -17.05 35.97 -31.96
N LEU A 18 -18.38 35.97 -31.79
CA LEU A 18 -19.09 34.99 -30.95
C LEU A 18 -19.17 33.59 -31.60
N ALA A 19 -19.25 33.52 -32.93
CA ALA A 19 -19.22 32.24 -33.66
C ALA A 19 -17.82 31.59 -33.64
N ALA A 20 -16.74 32.39 -33.64
CA ALA A 20 -15.37 31.89 -33.53
C ALA A 20 -15.03 31.34 -32.12
N LEU A 21 -15.72 31.82 -31.08
CA LEU A 21 -15.57 31.30 -29.70
C LEU A 21 -16.34 30.01 -29.46
N SER A 22 -17.37 29.70 -30.26
CA SER A 22 -18.13 28.44 -30.15
C SER A 22 -17.41 27.27 -30.82
N SER A 23 -16.44 27.53 -31.70
CA SER A 23 -15.56 26.50 -32.30
C SER A 23 -14.39 26.05 -31.41
N LEU A 24 -14.23 26.61 -30.19
CA LEU A 24 -13.24 26.15 -29.21
C LEU A 24 -13.76 25.01 -28.30
N ASP A 25 -14.97 24.51 -28.54
CA ASP A 25 -15.54 23.31 -27.88
C ASP A 25 -14.85 21.99 -28.28
N GLY A 26 -13.76 22.07 -29.05
CA GLY A 26 -12.94 20.93 -29.48
C GLY A 26 -11.85 20.51 -28.48
N ARG A 27 -11.62 21.26 -27.40
CA ARG A 27 -10.79 20.77 -26.28
C ARG A 27 -11.67 20.07 -25.27
N ARG A 28 -12.18 18.89 -25.64
CA ARG A 28 -12.41 17.84 -24.65
C ARG A 28 -11.04 17.52 -24.06
N ALA A 29 -10.66 18.26 -23.02
CA ALA A 29 -9.70 17.74 -22.07
C ALA A 29 -10.19 16.33 -21.75
N PHE A 30 -9.34 15.33 -21.93
CA PHE A 30 -9.61 13.99 -21.42
C PHE A 30 -9.78 14.15 -19.91
N ALA A 31 -10.99 14.46 -19.46
CA ALA A 31 -11.33 14.52 -18.06
C ALA A 31 -11.23 13.07 -17.59
N ALA A 32 -10.11 12.72 -16.98
CA ALA A 32 -9.99 11.46 -16.28
C ALA A 32 -11.16 11.42 -15.28
N ASP A 33 -11.90 10.32 -15.26
CA ASP A 33 -12.96 10.12 -14.28
C ASP A 33 -12.37 10.41 -12.89
N ALA A 34 -12.98 11.33 -12.14
CA ALA A 34 -12.45 11.80 -10.87
C ALA A 34 -13.44 11.50 -9.74
N ALA A 35 -12.92 11.05 -8.61
CA ALA A 35 -13.66 10.89 -7.37
C ALA A 35 -13.50 12.13 -6.50
N ARG A 36 -14.58 12.53 -5.82
CA ARG A 36 -14.61 13.64 -4.86
C ARG A 36 -14.82 13.09 -3.45
N LEU A 37 -13.79 13.18 -2.61
CA LEU A 37 -13.76 12.52 -1.29
C LEU A 37 -14.45 13.28 -0.15
N GLY A 38 -15.20 14.35 -0.43
CA GLY A 38 -16.04 15.02 0.56
C GLY A 38 -15.29 15.89 1.59
N PHE A 39 -14.02 16.21 1.36
CA PHE A 39 -13.23 17.13 2.18
C PHE A 39 -12.40 18.09 1.31
N ALA A 40 -11.85 19.15 1.91
CA ALA A 40 -11.03 20.14 1.22
C ALA A 40 -9.78 19.49 0.55
N ASN A 41 -9.53 19.83 -0.72
CA ASN A 41 -8.53 19.18 -1.57
C ASN A 41 -8.75 17.65 -1.67
N GLY A 42 -10.01 17.24 -1.87
CA GLY A 42 -10.46 15.84 -1.93
C GLY A 42 -10.71 15.29 -3.33
N ASP A 43 -10.49 16.07 -4.40
CA ASP A 43 -10.61 15.56 -5.78
C ASP A 43 -9.42 14.65 -6.11
N ARG A 44 -9.67 13.46 -6.65
CA ARG A 44 -8.68 12.42 -6.97
C ARG A 44 -9.00 11.74 -8.30
N PRO A 45 -8.01 11.35 -9.11
CA PRO A 45 -8.28 10.59 -10.33
C PRO A 45 -8.67 9.14 -10.02
N LEU A 46 -9.54 8.57 -10.84
CA LEU A 46 -9.78 7.13 -10.91
C LEU A 46 -8.80 6.50 -11.89
N VAL A 47 -8.09 5.46 -11.45
CA VAL A 47 -7.03 4.80 -12.22
C VAL A 47 -7.22 3.30 -12.23
N ARG A 48 -6.80 2.65 -13.32
CA ARG A 48 -6.79 1.19 -13.47
C ARG A 48 -5.36 0.69 -13.40
N TYR A 49 -5.13 -0.28 -12.53
CA TYR A 49 -3.87 -1.04 -12.43
C TYR A 49 -4.11 -2.47 -12.90
N PRO A 50 -3.08 -3.22 -13.35
CA PRO A 50 -3.24 -4.61 -13.74
C PRO A 50 -3.92 -5.44 -12.63
N GLY A 51 -5.00 -6.14 -12.98
CA GLY A 51 -5.80 -6.94 -12.04
C GLY A 51 -6.68 -6.12 -11.08
N LYS A 52 -6.82 -4.81 -11.29
CA LYS A 52 -7.67 -3.91 -10.51
C LYS A 52 -8.73 -3.25 -11.39
N ARG A 53 -9.92 -3.05 -10.82
CA ARG A 53 -10.91 -2.13 -11.38
C ARG A 53 -10.45 -0.69 -11.17
N ALA A 54 -11.26 0.28 -11.58
CA ALA A 54 -10.96 1.68 -11.32
C ALA A 54 -10.93 1.93 -9.79
N LEU A 55 -9.81 2.43 -9.29
CA LEU A 55 -9.59 2.79 -7.89
C LEU A 55 -9.20 4.26 -7.79
N ILE A 56 -9.37 4.84 -6.60
CA ILE A 56 -9.06 6.24 -6.34
C ILE A 56 -7.56 6.38 -6.08
N GLU A 57 -6.82 7.09 -6.93
CA GLU A 57 -5.38 7.25 -6.75
C GLU A 57 -5.06 8.33 -5.71
N GLN A 58 -4.31 7.96 -4.68
CA GLN A 58 -3.74 8.91 -3.72
C GLN A 58 -2.31 9.30 -4.08
N THR A 59 -1.48 8.32 -4.48
CA THR A 59 -0.12 8.55 -4.98
C THR A 59 0.28 7.52 -6.02
N VAL A 60 1.12 7.93 -6.97
CA VAL A 60 1.66 7.05 -8.03
C VAL A 60 2.88 6.27 -7.56
N ARG A 61 3.84 6.94 -6.89
CA ARG A 61 5.14 6.36 -6.50
C ARG A 61 5.48 6.68 -5.04
N PRO A 62 5.31 5.74 -4.10
CA PRO A 62 4.77 4.40 -4.34
C PRO A 62 3.25 4.41 -4.60
N PRO A 63 2.67 3.33 -5.18
CA PRO A 63 1.24 3.24 -5.39
C PRO A 63 0.45 3.27 -4.07
N GLN A 64 -0.51 4.18 -3.97
CA GLN A 64 -1.53 4.19 -2.93
C GLN A 64 -2.88 4.40 -3.59
N LEU A 65 -3.74 3.38 -3.52
CA LEU A 65 -5.05 3.36 -4.18
C LEU A 65 -6.13 3.09 -3.13
N GLU A 66 -7.22 3.83 -3.19
CA GLU A 66 -8.34 3.75 -2.27
C GLU A 66 -9.55 3.09 -2.97
N THR A 67 -10.26 2.22 -2.23
CA THR A 67 -11.49 1.57 -2.70
C THR A 67 -12.63 2.60 -2.81
N PRO A 68 -13.31 2.75 -3.95
CA PRO A 68 -14.53 3.55 -4.02
C PRO A 68 -15.57 3.06 -3.00
N PHE A 69 -16.19 3.98 -2.25
CA PHE A 69 -17.04 3.60 -1.12
C PHE A 69 -18.26 2.75 -1.53
N SER A 70 -18.77 2.92 -2.76
CA SER A 70 -19.86 2.12 -3.31
C SER A 70 -19.56 0.62 -3.35
N VAL A 71 -18.28 0.21 -3.37
CA VAL A 71 -17.88 -1.21 -3.36
C VAL A 71 -18.33 -1.91 -2.09
N TYR A 72 -18.45 -1.21 -0.97
CA TYR A 72 -18.86 -1.83 0.29
C TYR A 72 -20.34 -2.25 0.32
N ASP A 73 -21.13 -1.80 -0.66
CA ASP A 73 -22.52 -2.24 -0.87
C ASP A 73 -22.61 -3.50 -1.77
N GLU A 74 -21.52 -3.88 -2.44
CA GLU A 74 -21.48 -5.07 -3.30
C GLU A 74 -21.40 -6.39 -2.52
N GLY A 75 -21.01 -6.34 -1.23
CA GLY A 75 -20.95 -7.50 -0.37
C GLY A 75 -19.95 -7.39 0.80
N VAL A 76 -20.03 -8.34 1.73
CA VAL A 76 -19.22 -8.36 2.96
C VAL A 76 -17.73 -8.61 2.70
N LEU A 77 -17.39 -9.32 1.63
CA LEU A 77 -16.00 -9.55 1.20
C LEU A 77 -15.68 -8.60 0.04
N THR A 78 -14.69 -7.74 0.23
CA THR A 78 -14.24 -6.79 -0.78
C THR A 78 -13.60 -7.56 -1.95
N PRO A 79 -14.09 -7.38 -3.18
CA PRO A 79 -13.50 -8.03 -4.36
C PRO A 79 -12.01 -7.72 -4.52
N ASN A 80 -11.26 -8.68 -5.05
CA ASN A 80 -9.81 -8.60 -5.16
C ASN A 80 -9.34 -7.47 -6.06
N ASP A 81 -10.09 -7.23 -7.13
CA ASP A 81 -9.89 -6.15 -8.08
C ASP A 81 -10.27 -4.78 -7.51
N ALA A 82 -11.02 -4.74 -6.40
CA ALA A 82 -11.44 -3.54 -5.70
C ALA A 82 -10.66 -3.26 -4.39
N PHE A 83 -9.89 -4.22 -3.87
CA PHE A 83 -9.19 -4.09 -2.59
C PHE A 83 -8.12 -2.99 -2.63
N PHE A 84 -8.13 -2.07 -1.65
CA PHE A 84 -7.22 -0.93 -1.55
C PHE A 84 -5.73 -1.33 -1.60
N VAL A 85 -4.88 -0.37 -1.97
CA VAL A 85 -3.43 -0.53 -2.12
C VAL A 85 -2.71 0.51 -1.30
N ARG A 86 -1.71 0.10 -0.51
CA ARG A 86 -0.88 1.03 0.26
C ARG A 86 0.55 0.51 0.33
N TYR A 87 1.48 1.27 -0.24
CA TYR A 87 2.92 1.06 -0.08
C TYR A 87 3.60 2.26 0.59
N HIS A 88 4.69 2.00 1.30
CA HIS A 88 5.51 3.03 1.95
C HIS A 88 6.75 3.40 1.12
N LEU A 89 7.37 2.41 0.49
CA LEU A 89 8.64 2.55 -0.22
C LEU A 89 8.43 2.41 -1.73
N ALA A 90 9.13 3.22 -2.52
CA ALA A 90 8.97 3.25 -3.97
C ALA A 90 9.69 2.10 -4.71
N GLY A 91 10.67 1.44 -4.08
CA GLY A 91 11.34 0.26 -4.61
C GLY A 91 10.51 -1.02 -4.45
N VAL A 92 9.27 -1.01 -4.91
CA VAL A 92 8.39 -2.20 -4.89
C VAL A 92 8.86 -3.19 -5.96
N PRO A 93 9.04 -4.49 -5.65
CA PRO A 93 9.41 -5.47 -6.67
C PRO A 93 8.32 -5.57 -7.75
N LEU A 94 8.72 -5.37 -9.01
CA LEU A 94 7.80 -5.46 -10.14
C LEU A 94 7.64 -6.90 -10.67
N SER A 95 8.60 -7.75 -10.38
CA SER A 95 8.57 -9.18 -10.68
C SER A 95 9.20 -9.94 -9.52
N ILE A 96 8.64 -11.11 -9.22
CA ILE A 96 9.17 -12.05 -8.25
C ILE A 96 9.09 -13.42 -8.91
N ASP A 97 10.22 -14.12 -9.00
CA ASP A 97 10.24 -15.52 -9.37
C ASP A 97 9.77 -16.36 -8.16
N PRO A 98 8.62 -17.06 -8.26
CA PRO A 98 8.09 -17.86 -7.16
C PRO A 98 8.94 -19.09 -6.84
N GLU A 99 9.73 -19.61 -7.79
CA GLU A 99 10.57 -20.79 -7.59
C GLU A 99 11.85 -20.41 -6.85
N ALA A 100 12.42 -19.24 -7.15
CA ALA A 100 13.56 -18.68 -6.45
C ALA A 100 13.20 -18.05 -5.08
N PHE A 101 11.94 -17.65 -4.86
CA PHE A 101 11.51 -17.02 -3.61
C PHE A 101 11.81 -17.89 -2.39
N ARG A 102 12.33 -17.28 -1.33
CA ARG A 102 12.53 -17.90 -0.02
C ARG A 102 11.98 -17.02 1.10
N LEU A 103 11.22 -17.63 2.00
CA LEU A 103 10.87 -17.07 3.30
C LEU A 103 11.94 -17.47 4.30
N GLU A 104 12.64 -16.47 4.83
CA GLU A 104 13.68 -16.65 5.84
C GLU A 104 13.12 -16.42 7.25
N VAL A 105 13.19 -17.44 8.11
CA VAL A 105 12.96 -17.33 9.56
C VAL A 105 14.31 -17.39 10.25
N ARG A 106 14.74 -16.27 10.83
CA ARG A 106 16.08 -16.09 11.40
C ARG A 106 16.04 -15.25 12.67
N GLY A 107 17.17 -15.16 13.37
CA GLY A 107 17.32 -14.35 14.59
C GLY A 107 17.52 -15.23 15.82
N HIS A 108 16.81 -14.92 16.91
CA HIS A 108 16.93 -15.62 18.19
C HIS A 108 16.10 -16.91 18.23
N VAL A 109 16.46 -17.84 17.35
CA VAL A 109 15.83 -19.15 17.17
C VAL A 109 16.87 -20.27 17.25
N GLU A 110 16.43 -21.49 17.53
CA GLU A 110 17.26 -22.70 17.56
C GLU A 110 17.65 -23.10 16.13
N MET A 111 16.68 -23.12 15.22
CA MET A 111 16.83 -23.59 13.85
C MET A 111 16.34 -22.52 12.86
N PRO A 112 17.25 -21.76 12.23
CA PRO A 112 16.88 -20.88 11.12
C PRO A 112 16.25 -21.69 9.97
N LEU A 113 15.22 -21.14 9.33
CA LEU A 113 14.50 -21.77 8.23
C LEU A 113 14.64 -20.93 6.95
N SER A 114 14.85 -21.60 5.82
CA SER A 114 14.73 -21.02 4.47
C SER A 114 13.70 -21.84 3.69
N LEU A 115 12.49 -21.31 3.54
CA LEU A 115 11.35 -22.05 3.00
C LEU A 115 10.96 -21.54 1.62
N SER A 116 10.87 -22.43 0.63
CA SER A 116 10.30 -22.09 -0.67
C SER A 116 8.78 -21.93 -0.61
N LEU A 117 8.19 -21.25 -1.59
CA LEU A 117 6.73 -21.15 -1.69
C LEU A 117 6.07 -22.53 -1.83
N ALA A 118 6.71 -23.47 -2.55
CA ALA A 118 6.24 -24.84 -2.69
C ALA A 118 6.27 -25.60 -1.37
N ALA A 119 7.35 -25.47 -0.57
CA ALA A 119 7.44 -26.09 0.75
C ALA A 119 6.37 -25.53 1.70
N LEU A 120 6.12 -24.22 1.68
CA LEU A 120 5.06 -23.61 2.50
C LEU A 120 3.67 -24.18 2.20
N LYS A 121 3.38 -24.52 0.94
CA LYS A 121 2.09 -25.08 0.52
C LYS A 121 1.98 -26.58 0.81
N ARG A 122 3.08 -27.32 0.71
CA ARG A 122 3.10 -28.79 0.82
C ARG A 122 3.27 -29.25 2.26
N ASP A 123 4.14 -28.60 3.03
CA ASP A 123 4.63 -29.12 4.31
C ASP A 123 3.88 -28.56 5.52
N PHE A 124 2.92 -27.65 5.31
CA PHE A 124 2.20 -26.97 6.38
C PHE A 124 0.70 -26.93 6.10
N GLU A 125 -0.10 -27.21 7.12
CA GLU A 125 -1.56 -27.15 7.04
C GLU A 125 -2.02 -25.69 6.84
N PRO A 126 -2.85 -25.41 5.82
CA PRO A 126 -3.40 -24.09 5.61
C PRO A 126 -4.48 -23.77 6.66
N VAL A 127 -4.38 -22.59 7.24
CA VAL A 127 -5.44 -21.98 8.03
C VAL A 127 -6.19 -20.95 7.17
N GLU A 128 -7.44 -20.66 7.53
CA GLU A 128 -8.24 -19.60 6.92
C GLU A 128 -8.83 -18.65 7.97
N ILE A 129 -8.81 -17.35 7.68
CA ILE A 129 -9.49 -16.33 8.49
C ILE A 129 -10.20 -15.33 7.58
N VAL A 130 -11.41 -14.91 7.95
CA VAL A 130 -12.03 -13.70 7.39
C VAL A 130 -11.65 -12.53 8.27
N ALA A 131 -11.01 -11.52 7.70
CA ALA A 131 -10.53 -10.38 8.47
C ALA A 131 -10.47 -9.09 7.64
N VAL A 132 -10.80 -7.99 8.32
CA VAL A 132 -10.63 -6.63 7.82
C VAL A 132 -9.15 -6.25 7.89
N ASN A 133 -8.63 -5.69 6.79
CA ASN A 133 -7.40 -4.92 6.76
C ASN A 133 -7.78 -3.45 6.61
N GLN A 134 -7.32 -2.59 7.52
CA GLN A 134 -7.63 -1.16 7.51
C GLN A 134 -6.34 -0.37 7.75
N CYS A 135 -6.10 0.64 6.92
CA CYS A 135 -5.02 1.58 7.12
C CYS A 135 -5.27 2.40 8.39
N SER A 136 -4.25 2.60 9.22
CA SER A 136 -4.33 3.53 10.37
C SER A 136 -4.68 4.96 9.97
N GLY A 137 -4.51 5.28 8.69
CA GLY A 137 -4.87 6.55 8.08
C GLY A 137 -6.21 6.59 7.36
N ASN A 138 -7.02 5.54 7.46
CA ASN A 138 -8.37 5.58 6.90
C ASN A 138 -9.14 6.75 7.53
N SER A 139 -9.92 7.45 6.71
CA SER A 139 -10.69 8.64 7.12
C SER A 139 -9.87 9.87 7.51
N ARG A 140 -8.54 9.89 7.32
CA ARG A 140 -7.70 11.04 7.73
C ARG A 140 -8.13 12.35 7.07
N GLY A 141 -8.68 12.32 5.85
CA GLY A 141 -9.17 13.52 5.16
C GLY A 141 -10.28 14.27 5.92
N PHE A 142 -10.96 13.61 6.86
CA PHE A 142 -12.05 14.15 7.68
C PHE A 142 -11.61 14.57 9.10
N VAL A 143 -10.33 14.44 9.46
CA VAL A 143 -9.82 14.86 10.77
C VAL A 143 -9.72 16.40 10.82
N GLU A 144 -10.24 17.00 11.90
CA GLU A 144 -10.17 18.45 12.17
C GLU A 144 -9.45 18.73 13.51
N PRO A 145 -8.40 19.56 13.54
CA PRO A 145 -7.74 20.19 12.39
C PRO A 145 -7.03 19.19 11.49
N ARG A 146 -6.92 19.53 10.20
CA ARG A 146 -6.24 18.68 9.22
C ARG A 146 -4.81 18.36 9.66
N VAL A 147 -4.43 17.09 9.54
CA VAL A 147 -3.09 16.59 9.88
C VAL A 147 -2.36 16.01 8.67
N GLY A 148 -1.02 16.07 8.71
CA GLY A 148 -0.18 15.51 7.65
C GLY A 148 -0.33 14.00 7.46
N GLY A 149 0.02 13.52 6.27
CA GLY A 149 -0.08 12.10 5.86
C GLY A 149 -1.02 11.89 4.68
N GLY A 150 -1.27 10.61 4.34
CA GLY A 150 -2.21 10.26 3.26
C GLY A 150 -3.63 10.72 3.59
N GLN A 151 -4.19 11.56 2.73
CA GLN A 151 -5.51 12.17 2.88
C GLN A 151 -6.57 11.26 2.24
N PHE A 152 -6.78 10.11 2.87
CA PHE A 152 -7.78 9.12 2.45
C PHE A 152 -9.19 9.55 2.83
N GLY A 153 -10.16 9.13 2.01
CA GLY A 153 -11.56 9.03 2.42
C GLY A 153 -11.77 7.81 3.31
N HIS A 154 -12.91 7.13 3.18
CA HIS A 154 -13.24 5.95 3.98
C HIS A 154 -12.86 4.62 3.32
N GLY A 155 -12.23 4.68 2.13
CA GLY A 155 -11.95 3.53 1.29
C GLY A 155 -10.62 2.82 1.58
N ALA A 156 -9.83 3.25 2.57
CA ALA A 156 -8.54 2.64 2.91
C ALA A 156 -8.70 1.41 3.82
N MET A 157 -9.64 0.54 3.45
CA MET A 157 -9.96 -0.70 4.14
C MET A 157 -10.50 -1.76 3.16
N GLY A 158 -10.59 -2.99 3.62
CA GLY A 158 -11.21 -4.08 2.89
C GLY A 158 -11.30 -5.33 3.75
N ASN A 159 -12.31 -6.16 3.51
CA ASN A 159 -12.51 -7.42 4.20
C ASN A 159 -12.29 -8.57 3.24
N ALA A 160 -11.47 -9.56 3.61
CA ALA A 160 -11.15 -10.68 2.74
C ALA A 160 -11.04 -11.99 3.53
N ARG A 161 -11.21 -13.11 2.81
CA ARG A 161 -10.82 -14.43 3.27
C ARG A 161 -9.34 -14.64 2.98
N TRP A 162 -8.54 -14.80 4.02
CA TRP A 162 -7.11 -15.01 3.98
C TRP A 162 -6.80 -16.47 4.23
N ARG A 163 -6.04 -17.11 3.34
CA ARG A 163 -5.57 -18.49 3.48
C ARG A 163 -4.04 -18.51 3.50
N GLY A 164 -3.45 -19.29 4.40
CA GLY A 164 -1.99 -19.39 4.49
C GLY A 164 -1.52 -20.22 5.68
N VAL A 165 -0.23 -20.14 6.01
CA VAL A 165 0.37 -20.86 7.14
C VAL A 165 0.30 -20.01 8.40
N ALA A 166 -0.05 -20.61 9.54
CA ALA A 166 -0.03 -19.94 10.82
C ALA A 166 1.41 -19.59 11.22
N LEU A 167 1.66 -18.34 11.62
CA LEU A 167 2.98 -17.91 12.08
C LEU A 167 3.46 -18.76 13.27
N LYS A 168 2.55 -19.15 14.17
CA LYS A 168 2.83 -20.02 15.30
C LYS A 168 3.54 -21.31 14.85
N THR A 169 3.01 -21.99 13.83
CA THR A 169 3.59 -23.23 13.30
C THR A 169 4.99 -23.03 12.74
N LEU A 170 5.24 -21.92 12.05
CA LEU A 170 6.58 -21.59 11.54
C LEU A 170 7.57 -21.31 12.69
N LEU A 171 7.12 -20.58 13.72
CA LEU A 171 7.95 -20.28 14.87
C LEU A 171 8.23 -21.53 15.71
N GLU A 172 7.25 -22.40 15.94
CA GLU A 172 7.43 -23.69 16.63
C GLU A 172 8.48 -24.54 15.93
N LYS A 173 8.43 -24.62 14.58
CA LYS A 173 9.45 -25.33 13.79
C LYS A 173 10.83 -24.69 13.91
N ALA A 174 10.92 -23.36 13.98
CA ALA A 174 12.19 -22.65 14.15
C ALA A 174 12.73 -22.72 15.59
N GLY A 175 11.86 -22.89 16.59
CA GLY A 175 12.17 -22.94 18.01
C GLY A 175 12.68 -21.59 18.55
N PRO A 176 11.85 -20.64 19.00
CA PRO A 176 12.33 -19.39 19.57
C PRO A 176 13.08 -19.67 20.89
N LYS A 177 14.27 -19.09 21.03
CA LYS A 177 15.11 -19.27 22.23
C LYS A 177 14.51 -18.55 23.45
N PRO A 178 14.78 -19.01 24.68
CA PRO A 178 14.42 -18.26 25.89
C PRO A 178 14.88 -16.80 25.80
N GLY A 179 13.99 -15.89 26.22
CA GLY A 179 14.21 -14.44 26.13
C GLY A 179 13.86 -13.80 24.79
N ALA A 180 13.34 -14.54 23.80
CA ALA A 180 12.78 -13.95 22.59
C ALA A 180 11.55 -13.07 22.92
N GLN A 181 11.58 -11.79 22.54
CA GLN A 181 10.54 -10.81 22.90
C GLN A 181 9.64 -10.40 21.73
N SER A 182 10.21 -10.28 20.53
CA SER A 182 9.46 -9.82 19.37
C SER A 182 9.89 -10.48 18.06
N VAL A 183 8.96 -10.58 17.12
CA VAL A 183 9.16 -11.01 15.74
C VAL A 183 9.07 -9.79 14.84
N ALA A 184 10.07 -9.61 13.99
CA ALA A 184 10.10 -8.56 12.97
C ALA A 184 9.81 -9.14 11.59
N PHE A 185 9.04 -8.42 10.78
CA PHE A 185 8.76 -8.77 9.38
C PHE A 185 9.43 -7.76 8.46
N ASN A 186 10.04 -8.25 7.39
CA ASN A 186 10.62 -7.43 6.34
C ASN A 186 10.04 -7.87 5.00
N GLY A 187 9.64 -6.89 4.19
CA GLY A 187 9.28 -7.09 2.80
C GLY A 187 10.50 -7.11 1.87
N LEU A 188 10.22 -7.27 0.58
CA LEU A 188 11.20 -7.13 -0.50
C LEU A 188 11.32 -5.68 -1.00
N ASP A 189 10.46 -4.79 -0.53
CA ASP A 189 10.48 -3.38 -0.91
C ASP A 189 11.65 -2.61 -0.27
N SER A 190 12.12 -1.58 -0.95
CA SER A 190 13.27 -0.78 -0.53
C SER A 190 13.10 0.71 -0.83
N PRO A 191 13.79 1.60 -0.08
CA PRO A 191 13.79 3.02 -0.40
C PRO A 191 14.57 3.26 -1.70
N VAL A 192 14.29 4.40 -2.35
CA VAL A 192 15.05 4.82 -3.54
C VAL A 192 16.47 5.19 -3.12
N GLY A 193 17.48 4.65 -3.80
CA GLY A 193 18.89 4.95 -3.55
C GLY A 193 19.65 3.91 -2.72
N ASP A 194 18.96 2.92 -2.14
CA ASP A 194 19.60 1.77 -1.48
C ASP A 194 20.05 0.71 -2.50
N ALA A 195 20.91 1.11 -3.44
CA ALA A 195 21.67 0.16 -4.23
C ALA A 195 22.71 -0.53 -3.31
N GLY A 196 22.26 -1.51 -2.52
CA GLY A 196 23.15 -2.49 -1.88
C GLY A 196 23.42 -2.34 -0.38
N PHE A 197 22.41 -2.08 0.47
CA PHE A 197 22.55 -2.48 1.86
C PHE A 197 22.35 -4.00 1.96
N ARG A 198 23.41 -4.78 1.66
CA ARG A 198 23.42 -6.23 1.89
C ARG A 198 22.99 -6.49 3.34
N GLN A 199 21.87 -7.17 3.52
CA GLN A 199 21.41 -7.69 4.81
C GLN A 199 22.41 -8.75 5.30
N GLY A 200 23.55 -8.30 5.84
CA GLY A 200 24.64 -9.17 6.30
C GLY A 200 25.75 -8.44 7.07
N ALA A 201 25.70 -7.12 7.22
CA ALA A 201 26.68 -6.41 8.04
C ALA A 201 26.43 -6.68 9.54
N ARG A 202 27.30 -7.50 10.16
CA ARG A 202 27.37 -7.68 11.61
C ARG A 202 27.51 -6.31 12.29
N PRO A 203 26.76 -6.01 13.37
CA PRO A 203 27.01 -4.81 14.15
C PRO A 203 28.42 -4.92 14.77
N ARG A 204 29.29 -3.93 14.53
CA ARG A 204 30.57 -3.82 15.23
C ARG A 204 30.30 -3.67 16.74
N PRO A 205 31.01 -4.39 17.62
CA PRO A 205 30.81 -4.26 19.05
C PRO A 205 31.35 -2.90 19.51
N ARG A 206 30.47 -2.00 19.94
CA ARG A 206 30.89 -0.82 20.72
C ARG A 206 31.10 -1.24 22.16
N ARG A 207 32.32 -1.02 22.67
CA ARG A 207 32.68 -1.17 24.09
C ARG A 207 31.67 -0.38 24.94
N ARG A 208 31.08 -1.07 25.93
CA ARG A 208 30.28 -0.45 27.00
C ARG A 208 31.16 0.55 27.76
N ARG A 209 30.79 1.83 27.74
CA ARG A 209 31.09 2.74 28.85
C ARG A 209 29.80 2.85 29.67
N ARG A 210 29.88 2.46 30.94
CA ARG A 210 28.84 2.75 31.94
C ARG A 210 28.89 4.23 32.25
N SER A 211 27.77 4.91 32.10
CA SER A 211 27.44 6.10 32.89
C SER A 211 25.92 6.29 32.82
N ASP A 212 25.29 6.26 33.99
CA ASP A 212 23.94 6.77 34.19
C ASP A 212 23.86 8.20 33.68
N ALA A 213 22.95 8.45 32.74
CA ALA A 213 22.41 9.76 32.47
C ALA A 213 21.09 9.59 31.74
N ARG A 214 19.99 9.97 32.40
CA ARG A 214 18.71 10.26 31.76
C ARG A 214 18.95 11.34 30.70
N LEU A 215 18.98 10.96 29.43
CA LEU A 215 18.87 11.91 28.33
C LEU A 215 18.12 11.25 27.17
N ARG A 216 17.03 11.92 26.79
CA ARG A 216 16.20 11.64 25.62
C ARG A 216 17.11 11.58 24.39
N HIS A 217 17.08 10.48 23.64
CA HIS A 217 17.75 10.39 22.35
C HIS A 217 16.84 9.79 21.27
N GLU A 218 16.49 10.68 20.35
CA GLU A 218 16.83 10.58 18.94
C GLU A 218 16.36 9.33 18.19
N TRP A 219 15.20 9.52 17.57
CA TRP A 219 14.64 8.68 16.54
C TRP A 219 15.52 8.64 15.28
N ARG A 220 16.09 7.49 14.98
CA ARG A 220 16.54 7.11 13.63
C ARG A 220 15.96 5.73 13.32
N ARG A 221 14.85 5.69 12.58
CA ARG A 221 14.17 4.46 12.17
C ARG A 221 14.78 3.94 10.85
N PRO A 222 15.39 2.75 10.81
CA PRO A 222 15.44 1.97 9.57
C PRO A 222 14.02 1.52 9.23
N ALA A 223 13.79 1.12 7.97
CA ALA A 223 12.52 0.63 7.40
C ALA A 223 11.59 -0.04 8.43
N MET A 224 10.29 0.29 8.38
CA MET A 224 9.27 -0.10 9.37
C MET A 224 9.15 -1.62 9.55
N ALA A 225 10.07 -2.22 10.31
CA ALA A 225 9.94 -3.55 10.83
C ALA A 225 8.81 -3.53 11.86
N GLN A 226 7.65 -4.08 11.52
CA GLN A 226 6.59 -4.30 12.49
C GLN A 226 7.07 -5.37 13.47
N ARG A 227 7.20 -4.99 14.74
CA ARG A 227 7.55 -5.90 15.84
C ARG A 227 6.26 -6.40 16.48
N LEU A 228 6.01 -7.70 16.40
CA LEU A 228 4.93 -8.36 17.15
C LEU A 228 5.53 -9.08 18.36
N PRO A 229 4.88 -9.05 19.54
CA PRO A 229 5.38 -9.79 20.70
C PRO A 229 5.33 -11.30 20.45
N VAL A 230 6.35 -12.03 20.90
CA VAL A 230 6.47 -13.50 20.73
C VAL A 230 5.31 -14.25 21.40
N ALA A 231 4.82 -13.74 22.53
CA ALA A 231 3.70 -14.32 23.27
C ALA A 231 2.32 -14.15 22.60
N ALA A 232 2.20 -13.43 21.47
CA ALA A 232 0.94 -13.30 20.73
C ALA A 232 0.55 -14.56 19.92
N GLY A 233 0.86 -15.75 20.44
CA GLY A 233 0.59 -17.08 19.87
C GLY A 233 -0.89 -17.47 19.75
N GLY A 234 -1.78 -16.51 19.54
CA GLY A 234 -3.19 -16.74 19.20
C GLY A 234 -3.44 -16.43 17.72
N SER A 235 -3.79 -17.46 16.94
CA SER A 235 -4.59 -17.44 15.70
C SER A 235 -4.39 -16.29 14.69
N ARG A 236 -3.22 -15.65 14.63
CA ARG A 236 -2.93 -14.60 13.65
C ARG A 236 -2.24 -15.23 12.45
N LEU A 237 -3.06 -15.60 11.47
CA LEU A 237 -2.62 -15.85 10.10
C LEU A 237 -1.74 -14.69 9.66
N LEU A 238 -0.72 -14.99 8.88
CA LEU A 238 0.42 -14.13 8.58
C LEU A 238 -0.04 -12.89 7.78
N ARG A 239 -0.62 -11.91 8.49
CA ARG A 239 -1.37 -10.76 7.95
C ARG A 239 -0.54 -9.80 7.12
N HIS A 240 0.78 -9.85 7.22
CA HIS A 240 1.65 -8.80 6.69
C HIS A 240 2.53 -9.22 5.51
N LEU A 241 2.92 -10.49 5.36
CA LEU A 241 3.72 -10.88 4.18
C LEU A 241 2.87 -11.03 2.92
N LEU A 242 1.56 -11.27 3.05
CA LEU A 242 0.66 -11.35 1.89
C LEU A 242 -0.08 -10.03 1.63
N GLY A 243 -0.19 -9.08 2.57
CA GLY A 243 -0.81 -7.78 2.27
C GLY A 243 -0.04 -6.98 1.22
N GLU A 244 1.29 -6.96 1.33
CA GLU A 244 2.18 -6.24 0.40
C GLU A 244 2.66 -7.10 -0.79
N ALA A 245 2.47 -8.42 -0.76
CA ALA A 245 2.76 -9.34 -1.88
C ALA A 245 1.50 -9.82 -2.66
N SER A 246 0.29 -9.68 -2.11
CA SER A 246 -0.95 -10.24 -2.72
C SER A 246 -1.45 -9.49 -3.94
N GLN A 247 -0.88 -8.33 -4.27
CA GLN A 247 -1.41 -7.50 -5.34
C GLN A 247 -0.86 -7.82 -6.73
N ARG A 248 0.03 -8.81 -6.86
CA ARG A 248 0.48 -9.33 -8.16
C ARG A 248 0.22 -10.81 -8.38
N TYR A 249 -0.35 -11.53 -7.41
CA TYR A 249 -0.54 -12.98 -7.49
C TYR A 249 -2.00 -13.39 -7.75
N ARG A 250 -2.68 -12.70 -8.67
CA ARG A 250 -3.99 -13.12 -9.21
C ARG A 250 -4.07 -13.02 -10.73
N SER A 251 -3.30 -13.87 -11.38
CA SER A 251 -3.66 -14.51 -12.65
C SER A 251 -3.63 -16.06 -12.57
N ALA A 252 -3.31 -16.64 -11.40
CA ALA A 252 -3.15 -18.09 -11.21
C ALA A 252 -4.10 -18.73 -10.17
N GLN A 253 -5.13 -18.01 -9.68
CA GLN A 253 -6.06 -18.52 -8.66
C GLN A 253 -7.52 -18.67 -9.13
N GLN A 254 -7.78 -18.72 -10.44
CA GLN A 254 -9.13 -19.05 -10.95
C GLN A 254 -9.41 -20.56 -11.04
N ARG A 255 -8.66 -21.41 -10.33
CA ARG A 255 -9.03 -22.81 -10.08
C ARG A 255 -8.65 -23.19 -8.65
N PHE A 256 -9.46 -22.76 -7.70
CA PHE A 256 -9.64 -23.37 -6.38
C PHE A 256 -11.05 -23.05 -5.92
#